data_AF-A0A7U5CUN7-F1
#
_entry.id   AF-A0A7U5CUN7-F1
#
_cell.length_a   1.000
_cell.length_b   1.000
_cell.length_c   1.000
_cell.angle_alpha   90.00
_cell.angle_beta   90.00
_cell.angle_gamma   90.00
#
_symmetry.space_group_name_H-M   'P 1'
#
loop_
_entity.id
_entity.type
_entity.pdbx_description
1 polymer ?
#
loop_
_entity_poly.entity_id
_entity_poly.type
_entity_poly.pdbx_seq_one_letter_code
_entity_poly.pdbx_strand_id
1 'polypeptide(L)'
;MTVYPLPDTLWPDASAPIGQPLTLKPGDELMRATVMQTRKLTLSEPVKVSIDRFSDDLAIGEELTTVIGSDSTEVILGRGPYFCGRDQRSRSELAALLIGGFGSKFRSIVRFCFIDSNRDGTLDQVFLAGAKDKALQKTFPIDPVRYSSEALVPRDASQYLRLRYRKYVLESNKVQLELEVFENGKKRVFDYVIYEGPGGVAFQEQPYRQTNPKKVPYPAVFTNILGASVAVNGVDPDGTARFEIRRNFRPSLFRPVSIQTQMIFIYM
;
A
#
# COMPACT_ATOMS: atom_id res chain seq x y z
N MET A 1 -19.25 -8.62 10.77
CA MET A 1 -18.47 -7.38 10.55
C MET A 1 -17.04 -7.76 10.18
N THR A 2 -16.54 -7.21 9.08
CA THR A 2 -15.20 -7.46 8.54
C THR A 2 -14.53 -6.11 8.27
N VAL A 3 -13.27 -6.00 8.67
CA VAL A 3 -12.46 -4.79 8.48
C VAL A 3 -11.12 -5.17 7.86
N TYR A 4 -10.50 -4.21 7.18
CA TYR A 4 -9.20 -4.36 6.52
C TYR A 4 -8.29 -3.21 6.93
N PRO A 5 -6.99 -3.45 7.14
CA PRO A 5 -6.03 -2.36 7.38
C PRO A 5 -6.18 -1.25 6.34
N LEU A 6 -6.16 0.00 6.81
CA LEU A 6 -6.05 1.14 5.92
C LEU A 6 -4.74 0.98 5.12
N PRO A 7 -4.75 1.16 3.78
CA PRO A 7 -3.51 1.09 3.02
C PRO A 7 -2.50 2.11 3.55
N ASP A 8 -1.23 1.77 3.47
CA ASP A 8 -0.15 2.74 3.69
C ASP A 8 -0.13 3.76 2.55
N THR A 9 0.66 4.82 2.67
CA THR A 9 0.82 5.83 1.63
C THR A 9 2.24 5.78 1.10
N LEU A 10 2.38 5.63 -0.21
CA LEU A 10 3.63 5.88 -0.90
C LEU A 10 3.91 7.38 -0.88
N TRP A 11 5.08 7.79 -0.39
CA TRP A 11 5.49 9.19 -0.35
C TRP A 11 6.79 9.40 -1.14
N PRO A 12 6.76 10.17 -2.24
CA PRO A 12 7.95 10.41 -3.05
C PRO A 12 9.04 11.15 -2.28
N ASP A 13 10.29 10.82 -2.55
CA ASP A 13 11.42 11.61 -2.07
C ASP A 13 11.40 12.99 -2.73
N ALA A 14 11.31 14.04 -1.91
CA ALA A 14 11.24 15.43 -2.36
C ALA A 14 12.57 15.91 -2.99
N SER A 15 13.68 15.23 -2.72
CA SER A 15 15.00 15.56 -3.26
C SER A 15 15.24 15.05 -4.68
N ALA A 16 14.29 14.30 -5.26
CA ALA A 16 14.42 13.79 -6.61
C ALA A 16 14.64 14.95 -7.63
N PRO A 17 15.66 14.88 -8.49
CA PRO A 17 16.03 15.97 -9.40
C PRO A 17 15.11 16.02 -10.63
N ILE A 18 13.89 16.52 -10.44
CA ILE A 18 12.85 16.60 -11.48
C ILE A 18 13.25 17.59 -12.57
N GLY A 19 13.08 17.19 -13.84
CA GLY A 19 13.38 17.99 -15.03
C GLY A 19 14.87 18.19 -15.30
N GLN A 20 15.75 17.56 -14.49
CA GLN A 20 17.20 17.68 -14.65
C GLN A 20 17.76 16.43 -15.33
N PRO A 21 18.80 16.57 -16.19
CA PRO A 21 19.48 15.44 -16.78
C PRO A 21 20.29 14.69 -15.72
N LEU A 22 20.21 13.36 -15.75
CA LEU A 22 20.93 12.44 -14.87
C LEU A 22 21.70 11.44 -15.71
N THR A 23 22.98 11.24 -15.40
CA THR A 23 23.80 10.22 -16.05
C THR A 23 23.93 9.04 -15.10
N LEU A 24 23.40 7.88 -15.48
CA LEU A 24 23.30 6.70 -14.63
C LEU A 24 23.92 5.47 -15.29
N LYS A 25 24.60 4.65 -14.49
CA LYS A 25 25.11 3.34 -14.88
C LYS A 25 24.12 2.24 -14.51
N PRO A 26 24.19 1.06 -15.15
CA PRO A 26 23.46 -0.12 -14.71
C PRO A 26 23.70 -0.40 -13.22
N GLY A 27 22.61 -0.52 -12.47
CA GLY A 27 22.58 -0.64 -11.01
C GLY A 27 22.24 0.67 -10.29
N ASP A 28 22.36 1.84 -10.91
CA ASP A 28 22.14 3.09 -10.19
C ASP A 28 20.66 3.33 -9.86
N GLU A 29 20.43 4.01 -8.73
CA GLU A 29 19.10 4.44 -8.31
C GLU A 29 18.67 5.68 -9.06
N LEU A 30 17.44 5.64 -9.57
CA LEU A 30 16.86 6.70 -10.36
C LEU A 30 15.97 7.60 -9.48
N MET A 31 15.14 6.99 -8.65
CA MET A 31 14.27 7.69 -7.69
C MET A 31 13.79 6.74 -6.60
N ARG A 32 13.36 7.33 -5.49
CA ARG A 32 12.89 6.62 -4.29
C ARG A 32 11.58 7.20 -3.79
N ALA A 33 10.82 6.37 -3.10
CA ALA A 33 9.70 6.78 -2.28
C ALA A 33 9.68 5.95 -0.99
N THR A 34 9.24 6.56 0.10
CA THR A 34 9.11 5.90 1.41
C THR A 34 7.67 5.41 1.61
N VAL A 35 7.48 4.31 2.32
CA VAL A 35 6.16 3.85 2.73
C VAL A 35 5.82 4.48 4.09
N MET A 36 4.77 5.28 4.10
CA MET A 36 4.28 5.99 5.28
C MET A 36 3.01 5.32 5.78
N GLN A 37 2.86 5.14 7.08
CA GLN A 37 1.58 4.85 7.70
C GLN A 37 0.63 6.02 7.44
N THR A 38 -0.44 5.77 6.68
CA THR A 38 -1.39 6.83 6.27
C THR A 38 -1.97 7.56 7.47
N ARG A 39 -2.32 6.81 8.51
CA ARG A 39 -2.82 7.37 9.76
C ARG A 39 -2.43 6.50 10.95
N LYS A 40 -1.81 7.14 11.92
CA LYS A 40 -1.51 6.60 13.25
C LYS A 40 -2.49 7.19 14.24
N LEU A 41 -3.03 6.35 15.12
CA LEU A 41 -3.86 6.79 16.24
C LEU A 41 -3.26 6.25 17.53
N THR A 42 -3.08 7.12 18.50
CA THR A 42 -2.57 6.79 19.82
C THR A 42 -3.59 7.18 20.88
N LEU A 43 -3.90 6.26 21.78
CA LEU A 43 -4.81 6.51 22.88
C LEU A 43 -4.18 7.50 23.87
N SER A 44 -4.92 8.55 24.21
CA SER A 44 -4.52 9.53 25.23
C SER A 44 -5.01 9.13 26.62
N GLU A 45 -5.99 8.23 26.68
CA GLU A 45 -6.65 7.74 27.89
C GLU A 45 -6.80 6.20 27.79
N PRO A 46 -6.78 5.47 28.91
CA PRO A 46 -6.94 4.02 28.88
C PRO A 46 -8.40 3.66 28.56
N VAL A 47 -8.61 2.50 27.95
CA VAL A 47 -9.96 2.01 27.67
C VAL A 47 -10.09 0.53 27.97
N LYS A 48 -11.17 0.18 28.67
CA LYS A 48 -11.56 -1.20 28.95
C LYS A 48 -12.84 -1.52 28.24
N VAL A 49 -12.85 -2.59 27.48
CA VAL A 49 -14.02 -3.02 26.71
C VAL A 49 -14.29 -4.50 26.92
N SER A 50 -15.56 -4.86 26.90
CA SER A 50 -15.99 -6.26 26.95
C SER A 50 -17.23 -6.44 26.07
N ILE A 51 -17.16 -7.37 25.12
CA ILE A 51 -18.29 -7.76 24.26
C ILE A 51 -18.32 -9.29 24.20
N ASP A 52 -19.47 -9.88 24.52
CA ASP A 52 -19.62 -11.34 24.65
C ASP A 52 -18.57 -11.88 25.62
N ARG A 53 -17.72 -12.83 25.19
CA ARG A 53 -16.64 -13.42 25.99
C ARG A 53 -15.27 -12.76 25.83
N PHE A 54 -15.17 -11.73 24.99
CA PHE A 54 -13.91 -11.04 24.76
C PHE A 54 -13.82 -9.82 25.66
N SER A 55 -12.63 -9.54 26.16
CA SER A 55 -12.32 -8.36 26.96
C SER A 55 -10.94 -7.86 26.59
N ASP A 56 -10.76 -6.54 26.54
CA ASP A 56 -9.44 -5.93 26.36
C ASP A 56 -9.28 -4.72 27.27
N ASP A 57 -8.03 -4.48 27.65
CA ASP A 57 -7.58 -3.36 28.47
C ASP A 57 -6.41 -2.72 27.73
N LEU A 58 -6.68 -1.56 27.13
CA LEU A 58 -5.74 -0.82 26.30
C LEU A 58 -5.22 0.36 27.11
N ALA A 59 -3.90 0.43 27.27
CA ALA A 59 -3.26 1.48 28.05
C ALA A 59 -3.15 2.82 27.28
N ILE A 60 -2.86 3.89 28.03
CA ILE A 60 -2.43 5.16 27.45
C ILE A 60 -1.18 4.92 26.59
N GLY A 61 -1.12 5.56 25.42
CA GLY A 61 0.00 5.43 24.49
C GLY A 61 -0.11 4.21 23.57
N GLU A 62 -1.10 3.33 23.75
CA GLU A 62 -1.30 2.24 22.79
C GLU A 62 -1.76 2.75 21.42
N GLU A 63 -1.22 2.11 20.39
CA GLU A 63 -1.51 2.44 19.01
C GLU A 63 -2.68 1.60 18.49
N LEU A 64 -3.69 2.25 17.92
CA LEU A 64 -4.76 1.58 17.20
C LEU A 64 -4.46 1.57 15.70
N THR A 65 -4.70 0.43 15.08
CA THR A 65 -4.59 0.28 13.64
C THR A 65 -5.80 0.93 12.98
N THR A 66 -5.57 1.92 12.12
CA THR A 66 -6.65 2.46 11.27
C THR A 66 -7.06 1.40 10.25
N VAL A 67 -8.35 1.13 10.15
CA VAL A 67 -8.96 0.15 9.24
C VAL A 67 -10.12 0.75 8.47
N ILE A 68 -10.53 0.08 7.41
CA ILE A 68 -11.77 0.35 6.67
C ILE A 68 -12.71 -0.86 6.74
N GLY A 69 -14.01 -0.62 6.69
CA GLY A 69 -15.01 -1.68 6.64
C GLY A 69 -15.11 -2.31 5.26
N SER A 70 -15.63 -3.54 5.19
CA SER A 70 -16.26 -4.03 3.95
C SER A 70 -17.55 -3.26 3.66
N ASP A 71 -18.06 -3.30 2.43
CA ASP A 71 -19.36 -2.72 2.07
C ASP A 71 -20.48 -3.14 3.05
N SER A 72 -20.54 -4.43 3.38
CA SER A 72 -21.50 -4.97 4.34
C SER A 72 -21.33 -4.44 5.77
N THR A 73 -20.12 -4.04 6.15
CA THR A 73 -19.85 -3.43 7.47
C THR A 73 -20.21 -1.96 7.44
N GLU A 74 -19.90 -1.24 6.36
CA GLU A 74 -20.27 0.17 6.18
C GLU A 74 -21.79 0.37 6.11
N VAL A 75 -22.55 -0.58 5.57
CA VAL A 75 -24.02 -0.56 5.61
C VAL A 75 -24.56 -0.57 7.04
N ILE A 76 -23.86 -1.24 7.97
CA ILE A 76 -24.29 -1.39 9.37
C ILE A 76 -23.80 -0.22 10.23
N LEU A 77 -22.54 0.19 10.04
CA LEU A 77 -21.85 1.11 10.94
C LEU A 77 -21.69 2.53 10.37
N GLY A 78 -22.06 2.75 9.10
CA GLY A 78 -21.77 3.98 8.36
C GLY A 78 -20.41 3.96 7.67
N ARG A 79 -20.11 4.97 6.85
CA ARG A 79 -18.79 5.10 6.21
C ARG A 79 -17.83 5.88 7.10
N GLY A 80 -16.67 5.30 7.37
CA GLY A 80 -15.61 5.99 8.07
C GLY A 80 -14.39 5.10 8.29
N PRO A 81 -13.22 5.69 8.58
CA PRO A 81 -12.14 4.92 9.17
C PRO A 81 -12.57 4.45 10.56
N TYR A 82 -12.30 3.18 10.86
CA TYR A 82 -12.41 2.64 12.22
C TYR A 82 -11.02 2.41 12.78
N PHE A 83 -10.91 2.24 14.09
CA PHE A 83 -9.62 2.10 14.76
C PHE A 83 -9.61 0.82 15.58
N CYS A 84 -8.80 -0.17 15.21
CA CYS A 84 -8.80 -1.47 15.87
C CYS A 84 -7.58 -1.65 16.76
N GLY A 85 -7.80 -2.23 17.93
CA GLY A 85 -6.73 -2.72 18.79
C GLY A 85 -6.14 -4.05 18.28
N ARG A 86 -5.45 -4.73 19.18
CA ARG A 86 -4.81 -6.03 18.95
C ARG A 86 -5.80 -7.16 18.70
N ASP A 87 -5.28 -8.26 18.13
CA ASP A 87 -6.02 -9.50 17.90
C ASP A 87 -6.41 -10.17 19.24
N GLN A 88 -7.71 -10.25 19.50
CA GLN A 88 -8.29 -10.99 20.63
C GLN A 88 -8.34 -12.50 20.35
N ARG A 89 -8.30 -12.86 19.06
CA ARG A 89 -8.23 -14.23 18.57
C ARG A 89 -7.45 -14.23 17.27
N SER A 90 -6.44 -15.09 17.19
CA SER A 90 -5.69 -15.38 15.97
C SER A 90 -5.62 -16.90 15.75
N ARG A 91 -6.65 -17.49 15.14
CA ARG A 91 -6.55 -18.88 14.65
C ARG A 91 -6.08 -18.87 13.19
N SER A 92 -5.14 -19.76 12.84
CA SER A 92 -4.77 -20.01 11.44
C SER A 92 -6.03 -20.29 10.61
N GLU A 93 -6.20 -19.57 9.50
CA GLU A 93 -7.35 -19.77 8.61
C GLU A 93 -7.39 -21.19 8.03
N LEU A 94 -6.22 -21.77 7.75
CA LEU A 94 -6.09 -23.15 7.28
C LEU A 94 -6.55 -24.14 8.37
N ALA A 95 -6.16 -23.92 9.63
CA ALA A 95 -6.63 -24.74 10.75
C ALA A 95 -8.14 -24.55 11.02
N ALA A 96 -8.67 -23.35 10.82
CA ALA A 96 -10.11 -23.08 10.95
C ALA A 96 -10.95 -23.71 9.83
N LEU A 97 -10.39 -23.84 8.63
CA LEU A 97 -10.98 -24.57 7.50
C LEU A 97 -10.95 -26.09 7.73
N LEU A 98 -9.85 -26.63 8.26
CA LEU A 98 -9.66 -28.07 8.48
C LEU A 98 -10.44 -28.64 9.68
N ILE A 99 -10.61 -27.86 10.77
CA ILE A 99 -11.21 -28.34 12.03
C ILE A 99 -12.71 -27.96 12.13
N GLY A 100 -13.31 -27.46 11.05
CA GLY A 100 -14.73 -27.15 11.02
C GLY A 100 -15.10 -25.85 11.73
N GLY A 101 -14.77 -24.70 11.11
CA GLY A 101 -15.28 -23.38 11.50
C GLY A 101 -16.78 -23.13 11.22
N PHE A 102 -17.51 -24.15 10.77
CA PHE A 102 -18.89 -24.06 10.28
C PHE A 102 -19.95 -23.70 11.35
N GLY A 103 -19.63 -23.74 12.64
CA GLY A 103 -20.52 -23.35 13.74
C GLY A 103 -20.05 -22.17 14.60
N SER A 104 -18.90 -21.54 14.31
CA SER A 104 -18.39 -20.47 15.17
C SER A 104 -19.13 -19.15 14.93
N LYS A 105 -19.61 -18.51 16.00
CA LYS A 105 -20.15 -17.13 16.00
C LYS A 105 -19.14 -16.05 15.58
N PHE A 106 -17.87 -16.42 15.43
CA PHE A 106 -16.77 -15.51 15.16
C PHE A 106 -15.87 -16.02 14.03
N ARG A 107 -15.17 -15.10 13.37
CA ARG A 107 -14.10 -15.38 12.40
C ARG A 107 -12.81 -15.86 13.10
N SER A 108 -11.82 -16.23 12.29
CA SER A 108 -10.46 -16.61 12.66
C SER A 108 -9.73 -15.48 13.40
N ILE A 109 -9.95 -14.25 12.93
CA ILE A 109 -9.43 -13.01 13.48
C ILE A 109 -10.59 -12.23 14.13
N VAL A 110 -10.39 -11.81 15.39
CA VAL A 110 -11.36 -11.01 16.15
C VAL A 110 -10.63 -9.85 16.81
N ARG A 111 -11.15 -8.63 16.68
CA ARG A 111 -10.57 -7.39 17.23
C ARG A 111 -11.66 -6.49 17.80
N PHE A 112 -11.34 -5.74 18.86
CA PHE A 112 -12.12 -4.56 19.22
C PHE A 112 -11.76 -3.43 18.28
N CYS A 113 -12.79 -2.79 17.73
CA CYS A 113 -12.64 -1.64 16.86
C CYS A 113 -13.54 -0.51 17.34
N PHE A 114 -13.00 0.69 17.31
CA PHE A 114 -13.57 1.88 17.89
C PHE A 114 -13.97 2.85 16.79
N ILE A 115 -14.97 3.66 17.09
CA ILE A 115 -15.52 4.69 16.21
C ILE A 115 -15.51 6.01 16.98
N ASP A 116 -15.09 7.06 16.28
CA ASP A 116 -15.35 8.44 16.66
C ASP A 116 -16.55 8.89 15.82
N SER A 117 -17.75 8.77 16.39
CA SER A 117 -19.00 8.92 15.63
C SER A 117 -19.22 10.35 15.14
N ASN A 118 -18.73 11.35 15.89
CA ASN A 118 -18.92 12.77 15.63
C ASN A 118 -17.67 13.47 15.07
N ARG A 119 -16.55 12.76 14.95
CA ARG A 119 -15.23 13.26 14.51
C ARG A 119 -14.69 14.36 15.41
N ASP A 120 -14.92 14.26 16.72
CA ASP A 120 -14.53 15.25 17.72
C ASP A 120 -13.20 14.93 18.43
N GLY A 121 -12.52 13.85 18.03
CA GLY A 121 -11.27 13.41 18.66
C GLY A 121 -11.50 12.50 19.87
N THR A 122 -12.72 12.00 20.06
CA THR A 122 -13.04 11.00 21.08
C THR A 122 -13.63 9.74 20.47
N LEU A 123 -13.21 8.58 20.97
CA LEU A 123 -13.82 7.30 20.64
C LEU A 123 -15.01 7.10 21.58
N ASP A 124 -16.21 7.01 21.02
CA ASP A 124 -17.47 6.94 21.79
C ASP A 124 -18.25 5.65 21.54
N GLN A 125 -17.82 4.85 20.55
CA GLN A 125 -18.41 3.56 20.26
C GLN A 125 -17.36 2.49 20.00
N VAL A 126 -17.71 1.24 20.32
CA VAL A 126 -16.91 0.05 20.05
C VAL A 126 -17.75 -1.02 19.35
N PHE A 127 -17.13 -1.79 18.47
CA PHE A 127 -17.72 -2.98 17.86
C PHE A 127 -16.68 -4.11 17.77
N LEU A 128 -17.18 -5.33 17.61
CA LEU A 128 -16.34 -6.52 17.52
C LEU A 128 -16.13 -6.93 16.05
N ALA A 129 -15.03 -6.49 15.44
CA ALA A 129 -14.64 -6.98 14.12
C ALA A 129 -14.38 -8.49 14.18
N GLY A 130 -14.88 -9.22 13.18
CA GLY A 130 -14.88 -10.68 13.17
C GLY A 130 -16.15 -11.34 13.70
N ALA A 131 -17.12 -10.59 14.25
CA ALA A 131 -18.41 -11.13 14.64
C ALA A 131 -19.26 -11.58 13.42
N LYS A 132 -19.76 -12.83 13.47
CA LYS A 132 -20.71 -13.40 12.48
C LYS A 132 -22.14 -13.39 12.99
N ASP A 133 -22.35 -13.51 14.31
CA ASP A 133 -23.67 -13.47 14.94
C ASP A 133 -24.32 -12.10 14.77
N LYS A 134 -25.54 -12.05 14.23
CA LYS A 134 -26.28 -10.80 13.97
C LYS A 134 -26.50 -9.98 15.24
N ALA A 135 -26.68 -10.63 16.39
CA ALA A 135 -26.86 -9.93 17.67
C ALA A 135 -25.61 -9.12 18.09
N LEU A 136 -24.43 -9.51 17.58
CA LEU A 136 -23.14 -8.88 17.84
C LEU A 136 -22.68 -7.99 16.67
N GLN A 137 -23.44 -7.91 15.57
CA GLN A 137 -23.17 -7.04 14.41
C GLN A 137 -23.76 -5.64 14.61
N LYS A 138 -23.28 -4.96 15.64
CA LYS A 138 -23.68 -3.60 16.00
C LYS A 138 -22.55 -2.90 16.75
N THR A 139 -22.70 -1.60 16.95
CA THR A 139 -21.88 -0.85 17.90
C THR A 139 -22.47 -0.93 19.30
N PHE A 140 -21.60 -0.69 20.27
CA PHE A 140 -21.92 -0.54 21.68
C PHE A 140 -21.32 0.80 22.13
N PRO A 141 -22.05 1.63 22.87
CA PRO A 141 -21.50 2.87 23.41
C PRO A 141 -20.42 2.56 24.45
N ILE A 142 -19.41 3.42 24.53
CA ILE A 142 -18.41 3.46 25.59
C ILE A 142 -18.35 4.86 26.17
N ASP A 143 -17.75 4.98 27.36
CA ASP A 143 -17.35 6.30 27.85
C ASP A 143 -16.38 6.94 26.84
N PRO A 144 -16.55 8.22 26.48
CA PRO A 144 -15.69 8.86 25.48
C PRO A 144 -14.21 8.80 25.87
N VAL A 145 -13.37 8.32 24.96
CA VAL A 145 -11.92 8.17 25.18
C VAL A 145 -11.16 9.06 24.21
N ARG A 146 -10.33 9.98 24.74
CA ARG A 146 -9.53 10.86 23.91
C ARG A 146 -8.41 10.11 23.19
N TYR A 147 -8.14 10.54 21.95
CA TYR A 147 -7.00 10.06 21.18
C TYR A 147 -6.29 11.20 20.47
N SER A 148 -5.03 10.96 20.11
CA SER A 148 -4.30 11.77 19.13
C SER A 148 -4.16 11.01 17.82
N SER A 149 -4.25 11.72 16.69
CA SER A 149 -3.98 11.10 15.39
C SER A 149 -2.97 11.90 14.58
N GLU A 150 -2.05 11.18 13.96
CA GLU A 150 -1.01 11.72 13.08
C GLU A 150 -1.19 11.12 11.69
N ALA A 151 -1.06 11.95 10.66
CA ALA A 151 -1.12 11.51 9.28
C ALA A 151 0.30 11.35 8.71
N LEU A 152 0.47 10.37 7.80
CA LEU A 152 1.73 10.15 7.09
C LEU A 152 2.93 9.99 8.02
N VAL A 153 2.85 9.03 8.95
CA VAL A 153 3.93 8.71 9.89
C VAL A 153 4.87 7.69 9.24
N PRO A 154 6.21 7.82 9.33
CA PRO A 154 7.12 6.79 8.84
C PRO A 154 6.86 5.45 9.53
N ARG A 155 6.63 4.38 8.78
CA ARG A 155 6.32 3.05 9.35
C ARG A 155 7.57 2.36 9.89
N ASP A 156 8.67 2.45 9.14
CA ASP A 156 10.06 2.09 9.47
C ASP A 156 10.95 2.57 8.30
N ALA A 157 12.20 2.97 8.54
CA ALA A 157 13.16 3.35 7.49
C ALA A 157 13.48 2.18 6.53
N SER A 158 13.19 0.94 6.94
CA SER A 158 13.38 -0.27 6.12
C SER A 158 12.32 -0.48 5.03
N GLN A 159 11.24 0.31 5.00
CA GLN A 159 10.13 0.17 4.03
C GLN A 159 10.16 1.29 2.98
N TYR A 160 10.60 0.94 1.76
CA TYR A 160 10.71 1.89 0.67
C TYR A 160 10.53 1.24 -0.69
N LEU A 161 10.25 2.08 -1.68
CA LEU A 161 10.28 1.75 -3.08
C LEU A 161 11.45 2.48 -3.74
N ARG A 162 12.17 1.79 -4.62
CA ARG A 162 13.18 2.45 -5.47
C ARG A 162 13.05 1.99 -6.91
N LEU A 163 13.12 2.94 -7.83
CA LEU A 163 13.28 2.68 -9.25
C LEU A 163 14.76 2.77 -9.59
N ARG A 164 15.29 1.76 -10.26
CA ARG A 164 16.70 1.68 -10.63
C ARG A 164 16.86 1.44 -12.12
N TYR A 165 17.96 1.92 -12.66
CA TYR A 165 18.40 1.52 -13.98
C TYR A 165 19.04 0.13 -13.87
N ARG A 166 18.41 -0.91 -14.41
CA ARG A 166 18.88 -2.30 -14.23
C ARG A 166 20.02 -2.63 -15.18
N LYS A 167 19.79 -2.46 -16.48
CA LYS A 167 20.75 -2.77 -17.54
C LYS A 167 20.34 -2.19 -18.88
N TYR A 168 21.32 -2.06 -19.75
CA TYR A 168 21.14 -1.92 -21.18
C TYR A 168 21.62 -3.18 -21.90
N VAL A 169 20.89 -3.60 -22.93
CA VAL A 169 21.24 -4.76 -23.76
C VAL A 169 21.49 -4.25 -25.17
N LEU A 170 22.76 -4.16 -25.55
CA LEU A 170 23.20 -3.57 -26.81
C LEU A 170 22.62 -4.31 -28.03
N GLU A 171 22.55 -5.65 -28.02
CA GLU A 171 22.07 -6.39 -29.20
C GLU A 171 20.60 -6.10 -29.54
N SER A 172 19.83 -5.66 -28.55
CA SER A 172 18.41 -5.36 -28.67
C SER A 172 18.08 -3.88 -28.46
N ASN A 173 19.09 -3.03 -28.26
CA ASN A 173 18.98 -1.64 -27.81
C ASN A 173 17.90 -1.46 -26.72
N LYS A 174 17.95 -2.32 -25.69
CA LYS A 174 16.92 -2.38 -24.66
C LYS A 174 17.40 -1.75 -23.38
N VAL A 175 16.69 -0.72 -22.91
CA VAL A 175 16.87 -0.14 -21.58
C VAL A 175 15.85 -0.77 -20.63
N GLN A 176 16.33 -1.25 -19.50
CA GLN A 176 15.50 -1.88 -18.48
C GLN A 176 15.57 -1.11 -17.17
N LEU A 177 14.41 -0.76 -16.63
CA LEU A 177 14.25 -0.22 -15.28
C LEU A 177 13.70 -1.31 -14.35
N GLU A 178 14.13 -1.31 -13.09
CA GLU A 178 13.69 -2.23 -12.06
C GLU A 178 13.07 -1.45 -10.91
N LEU A 179 11.81 -1.71 -10.59
CA LEU A 179 11.15 -1.21 -9.39
C LEU A 179 11.31 -2.24 -8.28
N GLU A 180 11.99 -1.87 -7.22
CA GLU A 180 12.19 -2.69 -6.03
C GLU A 180 11.30 -2.19 -4.89
N VAL A 181 10.58 -3.11 -4.25
CA VAL A 181 9.79 -2.85 -3.03
C VAL A 181 10.46 -3.59 -1.89
N PHE A 182 10.89 -2.85 -0.87
CA PHE A 182 11.47 -3.39 0.35
C PHE A 182 10.47 -3.33 1.48
N GLU A 183 10.27 -4.47 2.14
CA GLU A 183 9.42 -4.58 3.31
C GLU A 183 10.06 -5.56 4.29
N ASN A 184 10.45 -5.07 5.47
CA ASN A 184 10.96 -5.89 6.58
C ASN A 184 12.09 -6.86 6.15
N GLY A 185 13.08 -6.34 5.43
CA GLY A 185 14.23 -7.10 4.93
C GLY A 185 13.94 -8.00 3.72
N LYS A 186 12.70 -8.05 3.23
CA LYS A 186 12.32 -8.80 2.01
C LYS A 186 12.23 -7.85 0.82
N LYS A 187 12.89 -8.22 -0.29
CA LYS A 187 12.85 -7.51 -1.57
C LYS A 187 11.85 -8.18 -2.52
N ARG A 188 10.93 -7.39 -3.09
CA ARG A 188 10.13 -7.77 -4.26
C ARG A 188 10.52 -6.91 -5.45
N VAL A 189 10.45 -7.46 -6.65
CA VAL A 189 10.99 -6.84 -7.86
C VAL A 189 9.96 -6.84 -8.98
N PHE A 190 9.85 -5.72 -9.67
CA PHE A 190 9.01 -5.54 -10.86
C PHE A 190 9.84 -4.91 -11.99
N ASP A 191 9.85 -5.55 -13.16
CA ASP A 191 10.64 -5.11 -14.31
C ASP A 191 9.82 -4.24 -15.27
N TYR A 192 10.36 -3.10 -15.69
CA TYR A 192 9.84 -2.23 -16.74
C TYR A 192 10.84 -2.18 -17.92
N VAL A 193 10.36 -2.38 -19.15
CA VAL A 193 11.22 -2.56 -20.35
C VAL A 193 10.76 -1.64 -21.49
N ILE A 194 11.71 -0.95 -22.15
CA ILE A 194 11.51 -0.23 -23.43
C ILE A 194 12.61 -0.62 -24.44
N TYR A 195 12.26 -0.64 -25.73
CA TYR A 195 13.11 -1.00 -26.89
C TYR A 195 13.38 0.25 -27.77
N GLU A 196 14.60 0.43 -28.32
CA GLU A 196 15.06 1.69 -28.97
C GLU A 196 15.39 1.58 -30.49
N GLY A 197 15.12 2.63 -31.28
CA GLY A 197 15.56 2.85 -32.69
C GLY A 197 14.53 3.54 -33.63
N PRO A 198 14.82 3.74 -34.94
CA PRO A 198 14.03 4.62 -35.80
C PRO A 198 12.77 3.96 -36.38
N GLY A 199 11.61 4.60 -36.14
CA GLY A 199 10.38 4.46 -36.93
C GLY A 199 9.23 3.62 -36.32
N GLY A 200 8.17 4.29 -35.87
CA GLY A 200 6.85 3.68 -35.64
C GLY A 200 5.99 4.38 -34.57
N VAL A 201 4.68 4.50 -34.82
CA VAL A 201 3.68 5.13 -33.93
C VAL A 201 3.65 4.44 -32.56
N ALA A 202 3.64 5.25 -31.50
CA ALA A 202 3.63 4.81 -30.10
C ALA A 202 2.35 4.01 -29.76
N PHE A 203 2.50 2.77 -29.33
CA PHE A 203 1.45 2.03 -28.62
C PHE A 203 1.88 1.81 -27.17
N GLN A 204 1.03 2.21 -26.22
CA GLN A 204 1.15 1.82 -24.82
C GLN A 204 0.75 0.34 -24.71
N GLU A 205 1.71 -0.57 -24.55
CA GLU A 205 1.39 -1.96 -24.20
C GLU A 205 1.44 -2.15 -22.69
N GLN A 206 0.31 -2.62 -22.16
CA GLN A 206 0.15 -3.08 -20.78
C GLN A 206 1.03 -4.32 -20.51
N PRO A 207 1.31 -4.68 -19.24
CA PRO A 207 2.43 -5.57 -18.89
C PRO A 207 2.34 -7.05 -19.28
N TYR A 208 1.39 -7.49 -20.12
CA TYR A 208 1.13 -8.93 -20.31
C TYR A 208 0.85 -9.42 -21.75
N ARG A 209 1.11 -8.63 -22.80
CA ARG A 209 1.23 -9.21 -24.14
C ARG A 209 2.69 -9.31 -24.53
N GLN A 210 3.17 -10.54 -24.73
CA GLN A 210 4.37 -10.82 -25.52
C GLN A 210 4.06 -10.44 -26.97
N THR A 211 4.11 -9.14 -27.25
CA THR A 211 4.13 -8.57 -28.59
C THR A 211 5.45 -7.83 -28.68
N ASN A 212 6.29 -8.25 -29.61
CA ASN A 212 7.66 -7.78 -29.79
C ASN A 212 7.68 -6.23 -29.90
N PRO A 213 8.14 -5.46 -28.90
CA PRO A 213 7.92 -4.01 -28.92
C PRO A 213 8.85 -3.34 -29.92
N LYS A 214 8.26 -2.48 -30.77
CA LYS A 214 8.98 -1.71 -31.77
C LYS A 214 9.94 -0.71 -31.12
N LYS A 215 11.07 -0.52 -31.79
CA LYS A 215 12.14 0.43 -31.52
C LYS A 215 11.60 1.89 -31.44
N VAL A 216 11.84 2.59 -30.34
CA VAL A 216 11.41 4.00 -30.10
C VAL A 216 12.62 4.96 -30.22
N PRO A 217 12.52 6.10 -30.95
CA PRO A 217 13.60 7.08 -31.00
C PRO A 217 13.75 7.85 -29.69
N TYR A 218 14.96 8.31 -29.37
CA TYR A 218 15.19 9.17 -28.22
C TYR A 218 14.49 10.54 -28.40
N PRO A 219 13.92 11.13 -27.33
CA PRO A 219 13.84 10.57 -25.97
C PRO A 219 12.78 9.47 -25.85
N ALA A 220 13.16 8.32 -25.30
CA ALA A 220 12.27 7.19 -25.03
C ALA A 220 11.67 7.35 -23.63
N VAL A 221 10.34 7.36 -23.51
CA VAL A 221 9.66 7.75 -22.26
C VAL A 221 8.97 6.56 -21.60
N PHE A 222 9.37 6.25 -20.37
CA PHE A 222 8.62 5.42 -19.44
C PHE A 222 7.54 6.28 -18.76
N THR A 223 6.28 5.94 -18.95
CA THR A 223 5.16 6.64 -18.30
C THR A 223 4.43 5.73 -17.31
N ASN A 224 3.84 6.36 -16.28
CA ASN A 224 2.95 5.73 -15.30
C ASN A 224 3.57 4.59 -14.48
N ILE A 225 4.87 4.67 -14.17
CA ILE A 225 5.51 3.82 -13.16
C ILE A 225 5.06 4.30 -11.78
N LEU A 226 3.94 3.79 -11.26
CA LEU A 226 3.29 4.29 -10.04
C LEU A 226 3.09 5.82 -10.05
N GLY A 227 2.65 6.33 -11.20
CA GLY A 227 2.48 7.76 -11.44
C GLY A 227 3.75 8.51 -11.86
N ALA A 228 4.95 7.93 -11.72
CA ALA A 228 6.18 8.53 -12.22
C ALA A 228 6.28 8.53 -13.75
N SER A 229 7.11 9.42 -14.29
CA SER A 229 7.49 9.44 -15.69
C SER A 229 8.97 9.77 -15.83
N VAL A 230 9.67 8.96 -16.61
CA VAL A 230 11.12 9.02 -16.81
C VAL A 230 11.39 8.98 -18.30
N ALA A 231 12.18 9.92 -18.81
CA ALA A 231 12.72 9.84 -20.15
C ALA A 231 14.15 9.31 -20.12
N VAL A 232 14.49 8.53 -21.13
CA VAL A 232 15.86 8.21 -21.51
C VAL A 232 16.15 9.09 -22.72
N ASN A 233 17.15 9.95 -22.62
CA ASN A 233 17.55 10.90 -23.64
C ASN A 233 18.68 10.36 -24.53
N GLY A 234 19.39 9.33 -24.07
CA GLY A 234 20.41 8.63 -24.83
C GLY A 234 21.13 7.57 -24.00
N VAL A 235 21.77 6.61 -24.66
CA VAL A 235 22.64 5.62 -24.03
C VAL A 235 23.99 5.63 -24.76
N ASP A 236 25.07 5.70 -23.99
CA ASP A 236 26.43 5.67 -24.49
C ASP A 236 26.88 4.22 -24.74
N PRO A 237 27.93 3.97 -25.55
CA PRO A 237 28.33 2.60 -25.92
C PRO A 237 28.74 1.70 -24.74
N ASP A 238 29.14 2.30 -23.61
CA ASP A 238 29.48 1.59 -22.37
C ASP A 238 28.23 1.20 -21.54
N GLY A 239 27.03 1.54 -22.02
CA GLY A 239 25.75 1.29 -21.34
C GLY A 239 25.37 2.37 -20.33
N THR A 240 26.14 3.45 -20.20
CA THR A 240 25.75 4.61 -19.40
C THR A 240 24.59 5.34 -20.07
N ALA A 241 23.54 5.68 -19.32
CA ALA A 241 22.32 6.25 -19.86
C ALA A 241 22.05 7.63 -19.29
N ARG A 242 21.62 8.55 -20.15
CA ARG A 242 21.19 9.90 -19.82
C ARG A 242 19.68 9.88 -19.61
N PHE A 243 19.23 10.04 -18.37
CA PHE A 243 17.84 10.08 -17.96
C PHE A 243 17.36 11.49 -17.65
N GLU A 244 16.05 11.67 -17.63
CA GLU A 244 15.39 12.86 -17.09
C GLU A 244 14.13 12.40 -16.36
N ILE A 245 14.01 12.76 -15.08
CA ILE A 245 12.79 12.51 -14.32
C ILE A 245 11.78 13.60 -14.68
N ARG A 246 10.82 13.28 -15.54
CA ARG A 246 9.77 14.23 -15.94
C ARG A 246 8.71 14.41 -14.87
N ARG A 247 8.46 13.35 -14.09
CA ARG A 247 7.49 13.36 -13.00
C ARG A 247 7.89 12.34 -11.94
N ASN A 248 7.89 12.75 -10.68
CA ASN A 248 8.13 11.86 -9.54
C ASN A 248 6.97 10.86 -9.36
N PHE A 249 7.14 9.89 -8.47
CA PHE A 249 6.04 9.05 -7.99
C PHE A 249 4.89 9.93 -7.48
N ARG A 250 3.66 9.48 -7.71
CA ARG A 250 2.49 10.16 -7.16
C ARG A 250 2.21 9.60 -5.76
N PRO A 251 1.94 10.48 -4.77
CA PRO A 251 1.38 10.03 -3.50
C PRO A 251 0.15 9.16 -3.76
N SER A 252 0.18 7.93 -3.26
CA SER A 252 -0.87 6.95 -3.55
C SER A 252 -1.02 5.96 -2.40
N LEU A 253 -2.26 5.52 -2.19
CA LEU A 253 -2.56 4.47 -1.22
C LEU A 253 -1.97 3.14 -1.71
N PHE A 254 -1.06 2.60 -0.92
CA PHE A 254 -0.33 1.37 -1.15
C PHE A 254 -0.87 0.30 -0.20
N ARG A 255 -1.56 -0.70 -0.74
CA ARG A 255 -1.63 -2.00 -0.06
C ARG A 255 -0.39 -2.77 -0.48
N PRO A 256 0.38 -3.40 0.43
CA PRO A 256 1.31 -4.44 0.03
C PRO A 256 0.44 -5.49 -0.64
N VAL A 257 0.49 -5.50 -1.96
CA VAL A 257 -0.47 -6.23 -2.73
C VAL A 257 -0.24 -7.70 -2.38
N SER A 258 -1.21 -8.35 -1.75
CA SER A 258 -1.41 -9.76 -2.03
C SER A 258 -1.87 -9.77 -3.49
N ILE A 259 -0.91 -9.71 -4.42
CA ILE A 259 -1.19 -10.06 -5.81
C ILE A 259 -1.36 -11.58 -5.77
N GLN A 260 -2.49 -12.05 -5.25
CA GLN A 260 -3.20 -13.01 -6.06
C GLN A 260 -3.55 -12.22 -7.31
N THR A 261 -3.02 -12.66 -8.44
CA THR A 261 -3.14 -12.05 -9.76
C THR A 261 -4.60 -11.76 -10.08
N GLN A 262 -5.11 -10.63 -9.61
CA GLN A 262 -6.40 -10.08 -9.95
C GLN A 262 -6.15 -8.63 -10.32
N MET A 263 -6.19 -8.40 -11.63
CA MET A 263 -6.05 -7.12 -12.30
C MET A 263 -7.08 -6.14 -11.71
N ILE A 264 -6.61 -5.16 -10.93
CA ILE A 264 -7.45 -4.01 -10.56
C ILE A 264 -7.26 -2.96 -11.65
N PHE A 265 -8.28 -2.81 -12.48
CA PHE A 265 -8.44 -1.70 -13.41
C PHE A 265 -8.85 -0.46 -12.63
N ILE A 266 -8.14 0.66 -12.81
CA ILE A 266 -8.68 1.98 -12.44
C ILE A 266 -9.04 2.66 -13.76
N TYR A 267 -10.34 2.79 -13.99
CA TYR A 267 -10.92 3.59 -15.07
C TYR A 267 -10.91 5.07 -14.64
N MET A 268 -10.49 5.95 -15.55
CA MET A 268 -10.99 7.33 -15.61
C MET A 268 -11.41 7.59 -17.05
#